data_AF-A0A3B7AAA2-F1
#
_entry.id   AF-A0A3B7AAA2-F1
#
_cell.length_a   1.000
_cell.length_b   1.000
_cell.length_c   1.000
_cell.angle_alpha   90.00
_cell.angle_beta   90.00
_cell.angle_gamma   90.00
#
_symmetry.space_group_name_H-M   'P 1'
#
loop_
_entity.id
_entity.type
_entity.pdbx_description
1 polymer ?
#
loop_
_entity_poly.entity_id
_entity_poly.type
_entity_poly.pdbx_seq_one_letter_code
_entity_poly.pdbx_strand_id
1 'polypeptide(L)'
;MKYHCTADTDLEELIGHECIDEKGSTFAYGPFPMAMLQDEELVLENSAALPVMMAAKLHALSVSLFIAEIAVHIPAGEHFRLILQ
;
A
#
# COMPACT_ATOMS: atom_id res chain seq x y z
N MET A 1 5.62 -10.30 0.50
CA MET A 1 6.40 -9.25 -0.20
C MET A 1 7.27 -8.44 0.76
N LYS A 2 8.37 -7.87 0.24
CA LYS A 2 9.24 -6.91 0.95
C LYS A 2 9.34 -5.61 0.16
N TYR A 3 9.39 -4.49 0.85
CA TYR A 3 9.55 -3.16 0.27
C TYR A 3 10.57 -2.36 1.09
N HIS A 4 11.60 -1.80 0.44
CA HIS A 4 12.62 -1.00 1.12
C HIS A 4 12.23 0.47 1.14
N CYS A 5 11.92 0.98 2.32
CA CYS A 5 11.54 2.37 2.53
C CYS A 5 12.74 3.31 2.44
N THR A 6 12.54 4.42 1.73
CA THR A 6 13.50 5.54 1.68
C THR A 6 12.89 6.79 2.31
N ALA A 7 13.70 7.86 2.43
CA ALA A 7 13.20 9.15 2.90
C ALA A 7 12.18 9.80 1.93
N ASP A 8 12.17 9.34 0.68
CA ASP A 8 11.27 9.82 -0.37
C ASP A 8 10.02 8.94 -0.52
N THR A 9 9.95 7.80 0.19
CA THR A 9 8.78 6.91 0.13
C THR A 9 7.55 7.61 0.70
N ASP A 10 6.47 7.62 -0.08
CA ASP A 10 5.19 8.23 0.27
C ASP A 10 4.01 7.26 0.10
N LEU A 11 2.78 7.78 0.24
CA LEU A 11 1.57 6.98 0.09
C LEU A 11 1.23 6.66 -1.36
N GLU A 12 1.60 7.51 -2.32
CA GLU A 12 1.35 7.22 -3.75
C GLU A 12 2.22 6.04 -4.20
N GLU A 13 3.44 5.94 -3.68
CA GLU A 13 4.33 4.81 -3.90
C GLU A 13 3.79 3.54 -3.22
N LEU A 14 3.37 3.64 -1.95
CA LEU A 14 2.95 2.46 -1.17
C LEU A 14 1.54 1.94 -1.51
N ILE A 15 0.58 2.84 -1.80
CA ILE A 15 -0.80 2.50 -2.15
C ILE A 15 -0.97 2.39 -3.67
N GLY A 16 -0.30 3.24 -4.42
CA GLY A 16 -0.52 3.37 -5.86
C GLY A 16 -1.14 4.70 -6.25
N HIS A 17 -1.23 4.92 -7.54
CA HIS A 17 -1.74 6.15 -8.13
C HIS A 17 -2.47 5.87 -9.45
N GLU A 18 -3.26 6.85 -9.88
CA GLU A 18 -3.90 6.84 -11.19
C GLU A 18 -2.87 7.15 -12.28
N CYS A 19 -2.79 6.29 -13.29
CA CYS A 19 -2.00 6.48 -14.50
C CYS A 19 -2.94 6.76 -15.67
N ILE A 20 -2.73 7.89 -16.35
CA ILE A 20 -3.48 8.27 -17.54
C ILE A 20 -2.63 8.00 -18.77
N ASP A 21 -3.16 7.21 -19.70
CA ASP A 21 -2.55 6.93 -20.99
C ASP A 21 -3.52 7.21 -22.16
N GLU A 22 -3.08 6.92 -23.39
CA GLU A 22 -3.88 7.12 -24.61
C GLU A 22 -5.15 6.25 -24.66
N LYS A 23 -5.25 5.22 -23.82
CA LYS A 23 -6.37 4.26 -23.76
C LYS A 23 -7.32 4.51 -22.59
N GLY A 24 -6.95 5.38 -21.66
CA GLY A 24 -7.81 5.81 -20.55
C GLY A 24 -7.06 5.97 -19.24
N SER A 25 -7.82 5.91 -18.14
CA SER A 25 -7.27 5.87 -16.79
C SER A 25 -7.15 4.42 -16.31
N THR A 26 -5.99 4.09 -15.73
CA THR A 26 -5.74 2.83 -15.02
C THR A 26 -5.16 3.15 -13.66
N PHE A 27 -5.34 2.26 -12.68
CA PHE A 27 -4.72 2.42 -11.36
C PHE A 27 -3.55 1.47 -11.21
N ALA A 28 -2.37 2.00 -10.96
CA ALA A 28 -1.17 1.22 -10.68
C ALA A 28 -1.08 0.99 -9.17
N TYR A 29 -1.35 -0.24 -8.73
CA TYR A 29 -1.28 -0.60 -7.32
C TYR A 29 0.18 -0.57 -6.81
N GLY A 30 0.36 0.04 -5.64
CA GLY A 30 1.58 -0.06 -4.86
C GLY A 30 1.66 -1.39 -4.10
N PRO A 31 2.76 -1.63 -3.37
CA PRO A 31 3.00 -2.86 -2.62
C PRO A 31 1.90 -3.14 -1.57
N PHE A 32 1.30 -2.12 -0.97
CA PHE A 32 0.30 -2.34 0.09
C PHE A 32 -0.97 -3.04 -0.41
N PRO A 33 -1.75 -2.47 -1.36
CA PRO A 33 -2.89 -3.18 -1.93
C PRO A 33 -2.50 -4.47 -2.64
N MET A 34 -1.32 -4.55 -3.27
CA MET A 34 -0.85 -5.79 -3.89
C MET A 34 -0.72 -6.93 -2.87
N ALA A 35 -0.09 -6.69 -1.72
CA ALA A 35 0.03 -7.68 -0.66
C ALA A 35 -1.34 -8.08 -0.08
N MET A 36 -2.28 -7.13 0.04
CA MET A 36 -3.65 -7.44 0.46
C MET A 36 -4.39 -8.32 -0.55
N LEU A 37 -4.30 -7.99 -1.85
CA LEU A 37 -4.93 -8.75 -2.93
C LEU A 37 -4.37 -10.17 -3.06
N GLN A 38 -3.08 -10.34 -2.74
CA GLN A 38 -2.39 -11.62 -2.76
C GLN A 38 -2.52 -12.39 -1.44
N ASP A 39 -3.16 -11.79 -0.42
CA ASP A 39 -3.28 -12.31 0.94
C ASP A 39 -1.93 -12.79 1.50
N GLU A 40 -0.92 -11.91 1.44
CA GLU A 40 0.43 -12.22 1.95
C GLU A 40 0.98 -11.12 2.85
N GLU A 41 2.06 -11.42 3.55
CA GLU A 41 2.73 -10.46 4.42
C GLU A 41 3.42 -9.35 3.60
N LEU A 42 3.27 -8.10 4.02
CA LEU A 42 4.09 -6.99 3.54
C LEU A 42 5.06 -6.57 4.63
N VAL A 43 6.35 -6.75 4.36
CA VAL A 43 7.44 -6.24 5.19
C VAL A 43 7.93 -4.91 4.62
N LEU A 44 7.77 -3.83 5.39
CA LEU A 44 8.39 -2.54 5.11
C LEU A 44 9.75 -2.49 5.80
N GLU A 45 10.81 -2.76 5.04
CA GLU A 45 12.20 -2.70 5.50
C GLU A 45 12.65 -1.25 5.61
N ASN A 46 13.41 -0.91 6.66
CA ASN A 46 13.81 0.48 6.94
C ASN A 46 12.59 1.40 7.14
N SER A 47 11.53 0.86 7.75
CA SER A 47 10.29 1.58 8.06
C SER A 47 10.51 2.83 8.92
N ALA A 48 11.64 2.92 9.64
CA ALA A 48 12.07 4.12 10.37
C ALA A 48 12.33 5.34 9.47
N ALA A 49 12.52 5.15 8.16
CA ALA A 49 12.61 6.24 7.18
C ALA A 49 11.24 6.90 6.90
N LEU A 50 10.13 6.21 7.20
CA LEU A 50 8.80 6.73 6.98
C LEU A 50 8.40 7.73 8.08
N PRO A 51 7.66 8.79 7.75
CA PRO A 51 7.03 9.64 8.76
C PRO A 51 6.13 8.81 9.69
N VAL A 52 6.19 9.07 11.00
CA VAL A 52 5.40 8.36 12.03
C VAL A 52 3.91 8.33 11.69
N MET A 53 3.38 9.45 11.18
CA MET A 53 1.97 9.55 10.77
C MET A 53 1.62 8.61 9.62
N MET A 54 2.56 8.33 8.72
CA MET A 54 2.36 7.43 7.59
C MET A 54 2.32 5.97 8.06
N ALA A 55 3.26 5.57 8.93
CA ALA A 55 3.22 4.24 9.55
C ALA A 55 1.90 4.00 10.30
N ALA A 56 1.41 5.00 11.05
CA ALA A 56 0.13 4.91 11.75
C ALA A 56 -1.07 4.76 10.79
N LYS A 57 -1.08 5.50 9.67
CA LYS A 57 -2.10 5.37 8.61
C LYS A 57 -2.09 3.97 7.99
N LEU A 58 -0.92 3.45 7.63
CA LEU A 58 -0.78 2.10 7.05
C LEU A 58 -1.28 1.03 8.01
N HIS A 59 -1.00 1.18 9.30
CA HIS A 59 -1.51 0.26 10.32
C HIS A 59 -3.05 0.29 10.41
N ALA A 60 -3.67 1.48 10.35
CA ALA A 60 -5.13 1.61 10.32
C ALA A 60 -5.75 0.98 9.06
N LEU A 61 -5.09 1.15 7.90
CA LEU A 61 -5.51 0.58 6.61
C LEU A 61 -5.29 -0.94 6.52
N SER A 62 -4.57 -1.55 7.48
CA SER A 62 -4.27 -2.98 7.46
C SER A 62 -5.49 -3.88 7.71
N VAL A 63 -6.65 -3.31 8.01
CA VAL A 63 -7.94 -4.02 8.13
C VAL A 63 -8.71 -4.02 6.81
N SER A 64 -8.72 -2.87 6.15
CA SER A 64 -9.36 -2.68 4.85
C SER A 64 -8.85 -1.40 4.20
N LEU A 65 -8.70 -1.45 2.89
CA LEU A 65 -8.30 -0.33 2.06
C LEU A 65 -9.42 0.01 1.08
N PHE A 66 -9.86 1.28 1.08
CA PHE A 66 -10.73 1.81 0.04
C PHE A 66 -9.94 2.78 -0.83
N ILE A 67 -9.94 2.52 -2.13
CA ILE A 67 -9.28 3.35 -3.16
C ILE A 67 -10.39 4.10 -3.91
N ALA A 68 -10.47 5.41 -3.69
CA ALA A 68 -11.59 6.23 -4.14
C ALA A 68 -11.58 6.43 -5.66
N GLU A 69 -10.38 6.54 -6.24
CA GLU A 69 -10.11 6.79 -7.66
C GLU A 69 -10.78 5.72 -8.55
N ILE A 70 -10.78 4.48 -8.10
CA ILE A 70 -11.38 3.33 -8.80
C ILE A 70 -12.61 2.75 -8.09
N ALA A 71 -13.06 3.38 -7.00
CA ALA A 71 -14.14 2.92 -6.15
C ALA A 71 -14.01 1.43 -5.73
N VAL A 72 -12.78 0.96 -5.46
CA VAL A 72 -12.49 -0.43 -5.07
C VAL A 72 -12.25 -0.52 -3.57
N HIS A 73 -12.85 -1.55 -2.97
CA HIS A 73 -12.62 -1.91 -1.57
C HIS A 73 -11.86 -3.23 -1.49
N ILE A 74 -10.71 -3.23 -0.83
CA ILE A 74 -9.81 -4.37 -0.66
C ILE A 74 -9.80 -4.73 0.84
N PRO A 75 -10.56 -5.75 1.26
CA PRO A 75 -10.48 -6.22 2.65
C PRO A 75 -9.13 -6.91 2.89
N ALA A 76 -8.60 -6.83 4.10
CA ALA A 76 -7.47 -7.66 4.48
C ALA A 76 -7.91 -9.14 4.51
N GLY A 77 -7.14 -10.00 3.84
CA GLY A 77 -7.33 -11.44 3.93
C GLY A 77 -6.82 -12.01 5.25
N GLU A 78 -6.98 -13.32 5.43
CA GLU A 78 -6.65 -14.01 6.69
C GLU A 78 -5.14 -14.01 6.98
N HIS A 79 -4.33 -14.03 5.92
CA HIS A 79 -2.88 -14.16 5.97
C HIS A 79 -2.15 -12.83 5.77
N PHE A 80 -2.85 -11.79 5.30
CA PHE A 80 -2.27 -10.45 5.21
C PHE A 80 -1.77 -9.96 6.57
N ARG A 81 -0.53 -9.49 6.60
CA ARG A 81 0.10 -8.85 7.76
C ARG A 81 0.98 -7.71 7.28
N LEU A 82 0.87 -6.55 7.92
CA LEU A 82 1.84 -5.47 7.77
C LEU A 82 2.92 -5.60 8.85
N ILE A 83 4.17 -5.75 8.44
CA ILE A 83 5.33 -5.85 9.33
C ILE A 83 6.23 -4.64 9.07
N LEU A 84 6.56 -3.90 10.13
CA LEU A 84 7.47 -2.76 10.08
C LEU A 84 8.83 -3.20 10.64
N GLN A 85 9.90 -3.12 9.84
CA GLN A 85 11.27 -3.50 10.23
C GLN A 85 12.27 -2.36 10.06
#